data_AF-A0A645C0G7-F1
#
_entry.id   AF-A0A645C0G7-F1
#
_cell.length_a   1.000
_cell.length_b   1.000
_cell.length_c   1.000
_cell.angle_alpha   90.00
_cell.angle_beta   90.00
_cell.angle_gamma   90.00
#
_symmetry.space_group_name_H-M   'P 1'
#
loop_
_entity.id
_entity.type
_entity.pdbx_description
1 polymer ?
#
loop_
_entity_poly.entity_id
_entity_poly.type
_entity_poly.pdbx_seq_one_letter_code
_entity_poly.pdbx_strand_id
1 'polypeptide(L)'
;MELSGAICSKSTLVLVNKALRGVVEEGTAKALNDKRYAISGKTGTARVAFNGAGYTDKEGYKRHQASFAGFFPSENPKYSAIVVLYTGRTRGNFYGGGWAAPVFKKIADKIYVSSPEWVSPVKGTGTITGKSKDILANLDSFDCDSIPQVKGLGIRDALYILENQGYKVRFSGKGKVTSQSYTPGNNLDNKGLIYLQLSDYHEITRDTLKQQDSTDTRR
;
A
#
# COMPACT_ATOMS: atom_id res chain seq x y z
N MET A 1 18.96 3.46 36.70
CA MET A 1 18.01 4.55 37.02
C MET A 1 16.71 4.22 36.29
N GLU A 2 15.91 3.33 36.89
CA GLU A 2 14.60 2.97 36.33
C GLU A 2 13.70 4.21 36.43
N LEU A 3 13.12 4.63 35.30
CA LEU A 3 12.12 5.69 35.29
C LEU A 3 10.90 5.19 36.09
N SER A 4 10.68 5.80 37.25
CA SER A 4 9.56 5.52 38.15
C SER A 4 8.22 5.49 37.40
N GLY A 5 7.38 4.52 37.78
CA GLY A 5 6.17 4.10 37.08
C GLY A 5 5.04 5.12 37.09
N ALA A 6 4.26 5.11 36.01
CA ALA A 6 2.99 5.82 35.83
C ALA A 6 2.89 7.27 36.37
N ILE A 7 3.00 8.26 35.47
CA ILE A 7 2.85 9.70 35.76
C ILE A 7 1.45 10.06 36.30
N CYS A 8 0.44 9.23 36.01
CA CYS A 8 -0.93 9.42 36.52
C CYS A 8 -1.65 8.08 36.70
N SER A 9 -2.79 8.11 37.39
CA SER A 9 -3.63 6.93 37.59
C SER A 9 -4.22 6.42 36.25
N LYS A 10 -4.59 5.14 36.21
CA LYS A 10 -5.25 4.55 35.03
C LYS A 10 -6.54 5.28 34.66
N SER A 11 -7.35 5.70 35.65
CA SER A 11 -8.59 6.44 35.40
C SER A 11 -8.31 7.82 34.81
N THR A 12 -7.29 8.53 35.31
CA THR A 12 -6.84 9.80 34.73
C THR A 12 -6.39 9.61 33.28
N LEU A 13 -5.61 8.56 32.99
CA LEU A 13 -5.13 8.28 31.64
C LEU A 13 -6.29 8.00 30.67
N VAL A 14 -7.32 7.26 31.10
CA VAL A 14 -8.54 7.02 30.31
C VAL A 14 -9.25 8.34 30.00
N LEU A 15 -9.40 9.23 30.97
CA LEU A 15 -10.03 10.54 30.76
C LEU A 15 -9.21 11.43 29.82
N VAL A 16 -7.88 11.44 29.96
CA VAL A 16 -6.98 12.18 29.07
C VAL A 16 -7.06 11.62 27.65
N ASN A 17 -7.06 10.30 27.47
CA ASN A 17 -7.21 9.69 26.16
C ASN A 17 -8.56 10.08 25.53
N LYS A 18 -9.67 10.00 26.29
CA LYS A 18 -10.98 10.47 25.83
C LYS A 18 -10.97 11.94 25.41
N ALA A 19 -10.32 12.81 26.17
CA ALA A 19 -10.19 14.23 25.81
C ALA A 19 -9.37 14.43 24.53
N LEU A 20 -8.25 13.72 24.37
CA LEU A 20 -7.42 13.76 23.15
C LEU A 20 -8.12 13.15 21.94
N ARG A 21 -8.97 12.14 22.14
CA ARG A 21 -9.83 11.57 21.11
C ARG A 21 -10.84 12.60 20.62
N GLY A 22 -11.47 13.32 21.56
CA GLY A 22 -12.43 14.40 21.26
C GLY A 22 -11.85 15.51 20.38
N VAL A 23 -10.55 15.81 20.49
CA VAL A 23 -9.88 16.78 19.60
C VAL A 23 -9.91 16.36 18.13
N VAL A 24 -9.88 15.05 17.87
CA VAL A 24 -9.92 14.46 16.53
C VAL A 24 -11.35 14.17 16.09
N GLU A 25 -12.26 13.80 17.00
CA GLU A 25 -13.66 13.53 16.68
C GLU A 25 -14.46 14.81 16.35
N GLU A 26 -14.33 15.81 17.22
CA GLU A 26 -15.20 16.99 17.22
C GLU A 26 -14.39 18.30 17.21
N GLY A 27 -13.09 18.24 17.50
CA GLY A 27 -12.24 19.41 17.67
C GLY A 27 -11.42 19.83 16.45
N THR A 28 -10.35 20.58 16.75
CA THR A 28 -9.47 21.22 15.75
C THR A 28 -8.71 20.25 14.83
N ALA A 29 -8.69 18.96 15.11
CA ALA A 29 -8.00 17.95 14.30
C ALA A 29 -8.97 17.01 13.57
N LYS A 30 -10.21 17.45 13.29
CA LYS A 30 -11.27 16.64 12.65
C LYS A 30 -10.86 15.95 11.34
N ALA A 31 -9.91 16.53 10.60
CA ALA A 31 -9.36 15.94 9.38
C ALA A 31 -8.64 14.58 9.60
N LEU A 32 -8.32 14.24 10.86
CA LEU A 32 -7.64 12.97 11.19
C LEU A 32 -8.63 11.86 11.53
N ASN A 33 -9.92 12.16 11.65
CA ASN A 33 -10.93 11.18 12.00
C ASN A 33 -11.14 10.19 10.86
N ASP A 34 -10.69 8.95 11.05
CA ASP A 34 -10.75 7.88 10.06
C ASP A 34 -11.47 6.67 10.65
N LYS A 35 -12.27 5.99 9.83
CA LYS A 35 -13.01 4.80 10.26
C LYS A 35 -12.12 3.54 10.33
N ARG A 36 -10.96 3.55 9.68
CA ARG A 36 -10.05 2.40 9.58
C ARG A 36 -9.20 2.20 10.82
N TYR A 37 -8.80 3.29 11.47
CA TYR A 37 -8.06 3.27 12.73
C TYR A 37 -8.22 4.61 13.46
N ALA A 38 -8.28 4.55 14.79
CA ALA A 38 -8.47 5.74 15.61
C ALA A 38 -7.14 6.46 15.89
N ILE A 39 -7.15 7.79 15.83
CA ILE A 39 -6.03 8.65 16.22
C ILE A 39 -6.48 9.51 17.41
N SER A 40 -5.59 9.67 18.38
CA SER A 40 -5.74 10.64 19.48
C SER A 40 -4.55 11.58 19.52
N GLY A 41 -4.80 12.85 19.84
CA GLY A 41 -3.71 13.82 19.92
C GLY A 41 -4.18 15.24 20.15
N LYS A 42 -3.22 16.16 20.11
CA LYS A 42 -3.46 17.58 20.36
C LYS A 42 -2.78 18.45 19.32
N THR A 43 -3.50 19.48 18.92
CA THR A 43 -2.97 20.59 18.11
C THR A 43 -2.21 21.58 18.99
N GLY A 44 -1.02 21.98 18.52
CA GLY A 44 -0.25 23.09 19.06
C GLY A 44 -0.16 24.21 18.02
N THR A 45 -0.30 25.46 18.46
CA THR A 45 -0.07 26.65 17.63
C THR A 45 0.62 27.68 18.51
N ALA A 46 1.80 28.12 18.11
CA ALA A 46 2.57 29.11 18.83
C ALA A 46 3.04 30.20 17.87
N ARG A 47 3.18 31.42 18.39
CA ARG A 47 3.89 32.50 17.70
C ARG A 47 5.35 32.43 18.11
N VAL A 48 6.24 32.55 17.15
CA VAL A 48 7.69 32.54 17.38
C VAL A 48 8.16 33.99 17.48
N ALA A 49 8.92 34.31 18.51
CA ALA A 49 9.45 35.64 18.70
C ALA A 49 10.49 35.99 17.62
N PHE A 50 10.48 37.24 17.18
CA PHE A 50 11.56 37.84 16.42
C PHE A 50 12.65 38.28 17.40
N ASN A 51 13.93 38.07 17.05
CA ASN A 51 15.07 38.45 17.87
C ASN A 51 14.95 39.91 18.33
N GLY A 52 14.65 40.10 19.62
CA GLY A 52 14.49 41.41 20.26
C GLY A 52 13.23 42.21 19.88
N ALA A 53 12.32 41.69 19.05
CA ALA A 53 11.18 42.44 18.50
C ALA A 53 9.80 41.84 18.85
N GLY A 54 9.71 40.98 19.87
CA GLY A 54 8.43 40.37 20.28
C GLY A 54 7.85 39.42 19.22
N TYR A 55 6.53 39.22 19.18
CA TYR A 55 5.88 38.25 18.28
C TYR A 55 5.41 38.81 16.92
N THR A 56 5.58 40.12 16.72
CA THR A 56 5.29 40.81 15.46
C THR A 56 6.45 41.75 15.18
N ASP A 57 7.03 41.72 13.98
CA ASP A 57 8.04 42.70 13.63
C ASP A 57 7.43 44.08 13.33
N LYS A 58 8.29 45.10 13.16
CA LYS A 58 7.87 46.49 12.90
C LYS A 58 7.05 46.66 11.62
N GLU A 59 7.14 45.73 10.69
CA GLU A 59 6.44 45.74 9.40
C GLU A 59 5.13 44.92 9.43
N GLY A 60 4.75 44.43 10.62
CA GLY A 60 3.51 43.67 10.86
C GLY A 60 3.60 42.18 10.53
N TYR A 61 4.78 41.64 10.20
CA TYR A 61 4.95 40.22 9.94
C TYR A 61 5.07 39.42 11.22
N LYS A 62 4.73 38.14 11.12
CA LYS A 62 4.70 37.16 12.20
C LYS A 62 5.49 35.92 11.77
N ARG A 63 5.91 35.14 12.77
CA ARG A 63 6.36 33.75 12.59
C ARG A 63 5.53 32.85 13.49
N HIS A 64 5.23 31.68 12.98
CA HIS A 64 4.38 30.69 13.64
C HIS A 64 5.05 29.32 13.64
N GLN A 65 4.78 28.58 14.71
CA GLN A 65 5.01 27.16 14.83
C GLN A 65 3.65 26.46 14.93
N ALA A 66 3.38 25.57 13.99
CA ALA A 66 2.20 24.72 13.97
C ALA A 66 2.63 23.30 14.31
N SER A 67 1.98 22.64 15.27
CA SER A 67 2.30 21.27 15.64
C SER A 67 1.07 20.40 15.86
N PHE A 68 1.29 19.09 15.72
CA PHE A 68 0.35 18.07 16.14
C PHE A 68 1.14 16.94 16.79
N ALA A 69 0.83 16.64 18.05
CA ALA A 69 1.38 15.50 18.78
C ALA A 69 0.27 14.50 19.03
N GLY A 70 0.50 13.23 18.71
CA GLY A 70 -0.53 12.21 18.83
C GLY A 70 0.00 10.79 18.77
N PHE A 71 -0.92 9.86 18.94
CA PHE A 71 -0.65 8.43 18.93
C PHE A 71 -1.78 7.66 18.26
N PHE A 72 -1.45 6.47 17.76
CA PHE A 72 -2.40 5.58 17.09
C PHE A 72 -1.95 4.11 17.18
N PRO A 73 -2.90 3.14 17.19
CA PRO A 73 -4.34 3.35 17.34
C PRO A 73 -4.71 3.91 18.73
N SER A 74 -5.81 4.65 18.85
CA SER A 74 -6.14 5.41 20.07
C SER A 74 -6.32 4.53 21.32
N GLU A 75 -6.92 3.35 21.16
CA GLU A 75 -7.32 2.47 22.26
C GLU A 75 -6.14 1.64 22.77
N ASN A 76 -5.26 1.21 21.87
CA ASN A 76 -4.04 0.46 22.18
C ASN A 76 -2.85 1.05 21.40
N PRO A 77 -2.28 2.18 21.86
CA PRO A 77 -1.27 2.91 21.12
C PRO A 77 -0.03 2.08 20.82
N LYS A 78 0.28 1.93 19.53
CA LYS A 78 1.51 1.28 19.04
C LYS A 78 2.55 2.30 18.60
N TYR A 79 2.09 3.44 18.07
CA TYR A 79 2.92 4.50 17.56
C TYR A 79 2.57 5.82 18.24
N SER A 80 3.59 6.63 18.50
CA SER A 80 3.43 8.04 18.84
C SER A 80 4.34 8.87 17.93
N ALA A 81 3.88 10.06 17.57
CA ALA A 81 4.66 10.98 16.77
C ALA A 81 4.28 12.42 17.08
N ILE A 82 5.21 13.32 16.78
CA ILE A 82 4.97 14.75 16.76
C ILE A 82 5.43 15.31 15.42
N VAL A 83 4.56 16.12 14.82
CA VAL A 83 4.88 16.91 13.63
C VAL A 83 4.95 18.36 14.05
N VAL A 84 6.04 19.04 13.67
CA VAL A 84 6.25 20.47 13.94
C VAL A 84 6.63 21.16 12.63
N LEU A 85 5.89 22.20 12.28
CA LEU A 85 6.11 23.01 11.10
C LEU A 85 6.36 24.45 11.52
N TYR A 86 7.37 25.07 10.92
CA TYR A 86 7.72 26.47 11.14
C TYR A 86 7.45 27.27 9.89
N THR A 87 7.03 28.51 10.08
CA THR A 87 6.86 29.47 8.99
C THR A 87 8.01 30.45 8.96
N GLY A 88 8.33 30.94 7.76
CA GLY A 88 9.11 32.15 7.59
C GLY A 88 8.33 33.41 7.99
N ARG A 89 8.83 34.59 7.61
CA ARG A 89 8.09 35.86 7.79
C ARG A 89 6.80 35.80 6.99
N THR A 90 5.66 36.00 7.66
CA THR A 90 4.35 35.92 7.01
C THR A 90 3.33 36.86 7.68
N ARG A 91 2.36 37.34 6.90
CA ARG A 91 1.20 38.09 7.42
C ARG A 91 0.00 37.19 7.72
N GLY A 92 0.01 35.95 7.23
CA GLY A 92 -1.06 34.97 7.42
C GLY A 92 -1.01 34.27 8.79
N ASN A 93 -2.11 33.61 9.15
CA ASN A 93 -2.21 32.77 10.35
C ASN A 93 -1.99 31.30 10.00
N PHE A 94 -1.33 30.56 10.90
CA PHE A 94 -0.96 29.16 10.69
C PHE A 94 -1.31 28.38 11.94
N TYR A 95 -2.12 27.34 11.78
CA TYR A 95 -2.66 26.56 12.89
C TYR A 95 -2.25 25.09 12.79
N GLY A 96 -1.95 24.47 13.93
CA GLY A 96 -1.58 23.06 14.04
C GLY A 96 -2.56 22.11 13.36
N GLY A 97 -3.87 22.36 13.51
CA GLY A 97 -4.93 21.55 12.92
C GLY A 97 -4.96 21.59 11.38
N GLY A 98 -4.71 22.76 10.78
CA GLY A 98 -4.73 22.92 9.32
C GLY A 98 -3.42 22.55 8.63
N TRP A 99 -2.29 22.58 9.35
CA TRP A 99 -0.97 22.42 8.76
C TRP A 99 -0.26 21.14 9.20
N ALA A 100 -0.04 20.96 10.51
CA ALA A 100 0.72 19.83 11.03
C ALA A 100 -0.11 18.54 11.06
N ALA A 101 -1.40 18.63 11.40
CA ALA A 101 -2.25 17.46 11.55
C ALA A 101 -2.42 16.66 10.24
N PRO A 102 -2.64 17.26 9.05
CA PRO A 102 -2.71 16.51 7.79
C PRO A 102 -1.41 15.77 7.44
N VAL A 103 -0.26 16.33 7.82
CA VAL A 103 1.03 15.66 7.63
C VAL A 103 1.13 14.44 8.53
N PHE A 104 0.74 14.56 9.82
CA PHE A 104 0.64 13.41 10.72
C PHE A 104 -0.28 12.33 10.14
N LYS A 105 -1.43 12.71 9.57
CA LYS A 105 -2.38 11.77 8.97
C LYS A 105 -1.74 10.96 7.84
N LYS A 106 -1.03 11.61 6.92
CA LYS A 106 -0.33 10.94 5.81
C LYS A 106 0.72 9.94 6.29
N ILE A 107 1.47 10.30 7.35
CA ILE A 107 2.45 9.40 7.95
C ILE A 107 1.75 8.20 8.56
N ALA A 108 0.70 8.42 9.35
CA ALA A 108 -0.08 7.36 9.98
C ALA A 108 -0.75 6.44 8.93
N ASP A 109 -1.30 6.99 7.85
CA ASP A 109 -1.89 6.22 6.75
C ASP A 109 -0.85 5.32 6.08
N LYS A 110 0.35 5.87 5.83
CA LYS A 110 1.42 5.10 5.20
C LYS A 110 1.86 3.94 6.10
N ILE A 111 2.02 4.18 7.39
CA ILE A 111 2.35 3.13 8.37
C ILE A 111 1.24 2.08 8.40
N TYR A 112 -0.03 2.50 8.52
CA TYR A 112 -1.18 1.60 8.55
C TYR A 112 -1.24 0.68 7.32
N VAL A 113 -1.07 1.22 6.11
CA VAL A 113 -1.12 0.44 4.87
C VAL A 113 0.11 -0.47 4.70
N SER A 114 1.28 -0.06 5.19
CA SER A 114 2.51 -0.86 5.07
C SER A 114 2.63 -1.98 6.10
N SER A 115 1.89 -1.90 7.21
CA SER A 115 2.05 -2.82 8.34
C SER A 115 1.15 -4.06 8.18
N PRO A 116 1.74 -5.27 7.99
CA PRO A 116 0.98 -6.50 7.83
C PRO A 116 0.08 -6.84 9.03
N GLU A 117 0.42 -6.33 10.22
CA GLU A 117 -0.35 -6.54 11.45
C GLU A 117 -1.77 -5.95 11.41
N TRP A 118 -2.01 -4.98 10.54
CA TRP A 118 -3.29 -4.25 10.46
C TRP A 118 -4.19 -4.77 9.34
N VAL A 119 -3.63 -5.55 8.43
CA VAL A 119 -4.32 -6.13 7.28
C VAL A 119 -4.23 -7.64 7.41
N SER A 120 -5.29 -8.27 7.87
CA SER A 120 -5.38 -9.73 7.82
C SER A 120 -5.13 -10.19 6.38
N PRO A 121 -4.25 -11.18 6.14
CA PRO A 121 -4.09 -11.76 4.82
C PRO A 121 -5.46 -12.14 4.29
N VAL A 122 -5.74 -11.75 3.05
CA VAL A 122 -6.97 -12.20 2.37
C VAL A 122 -6.89 -13.72 2.31
N LYS A 123 -7.68 -14.39 3.15
CA LYS A 123 -7.87 -15.83 3.07
C LYS A 123 -8.67 -16.08 1.80
N GLY A 124 -7.98 -16.45 0.72
CA GLY A 124 -8.64 -16.84 -0.51
C GLY A 124 -9.58 -18.01 -0.22
N THR A 125 -10.89 -17.77 -0.27
CA THR A 125 -11.91 -18.83 -0.28
C THR A 125 -12.12 -19.40 -1.68
N GLY A 126 -11.30 -18.97 -2.65
CA GLY A 126 -11.30 -19.52 -4.00
C GLY A 126 -10.98 -21.01 -3.95
N THR A 127 -11.97 -21.84 -4.27
CA THR A 127 -11.72 -23.23 -4.62
C THR A 127 -10.82 -23.23 -5.86
N ILE A 128 -9.62 -23.78 -5.75
CA ILE A 128 -8.76 -24.07 -6.90
C ILE A 128 -9.50 -25.11 -7.74
N THR A 129 -10.28 -24.68 -8.73
CA THR A 129 -10.91 -25.56 -9.70
C THR A 129 -9.84 -26.09 -10.65
N GLY A 130 -9.34 -27.28 -10.34
CA GLY A 130 -8.99 -28.34 -11.30
C GLY A 130 -7.87 -28.13 -12.33
N LYS A 131 -7.21 -26.97 -12.44
CA LYS A 131 -6.05 -26.79 -13.34
C LYS A 131 -4.85 -26.09 -12.73
N SER A 132 -5.04 -25.34 -11.64
CA SER A 132 -3.95 -24.58 -11.00
C SER A 132 -3.09 -25.41 -10.05
N LYS A 133 -3.58 -26.56 -9.55
CA LYS A 133 -2.78 -27.47 -8.71
C LYS A 133 -1.64 -28.11 -9.51
N ASP A 134 -1.91 -28.51 -10.75
CA ASP A 134 -0.90 -29.09 -11.64
C ASP A 134 0.13 -28.05 -12.09
N ILE A 135 -0.29 -26.80 -12.28
CA ILE A 135 0.63 -25.70 -12.65
C ILE A 135 1.56 -25.37 -11.48
N LEU A 136 1.04 -25.30 -10.25
CA LEU A 136 1.86 -25.02 -9.06
C LEU A 136 2.79 -26.19 -8.69
N ALA A 137 2.34 -27.44 -8.88
CA ALA A 137 3.17 -28.63 -8.63
C ALA A 137 4.33 -28.78 -9.64
N ASN A 138 4.19 -28.24 -10.85
CA ASN A 138 5.24 -28.26 -11.87
C ASN A 138 6.27 -27.12 -11.74
N LEU A 139 6.09 -26.16 -10.81
CA LEU A 139 7.11 -25.11 -10.59
C LEU A 139 8.39 -25.65 -9.95
N ASP A 140 8.30 -26.72 -9.17
CA ASP A 140 9.43 -27.32 -8.46
C ASP A 140 10.18 -28.38 -9.30
N SER A 141 9.71 -28.73 -10.50
CA SER A 141 10.26 -29.80 -11.34
C SER A 141 10.64 -29.34 -12.76
N PHE A 142 11.03 -28.08 -12.95
CA PHE A 142 11.55 -27.62 -14.24
C PHE A 142 12.98 -28.11 -14.47
N ASP A 143 13.08 -29.23 -15.17
CA ASP A 143 14.33 -29.74 -15.73
C ASP A 143 15.00 -28.67 -16.60
N CYS A 144 16.25 -28.31 -16.29
CA CYS A 144 16.87 -27.07 -16.73
C CYS A 144 17.28 -27.03 -18.22
N ASP A 145 17.11 -28.14 -18.92
CA ASP A 145 17.53 -28.35 -20.31
C ASP A 145 16.40 -28.22 -21.33
N SER A 146 15.19 -27.85 -20.90
CA SER A 146 14.01 -27.74 -21.77
C SER A 146 13.30 -26.39 -21.68
N ILE A 147 12.85 -25.87 -22.82
CA ILE A 147 12.06 -24.62 -22.86
C ILE A 147 10.71 -24.88 -22.15
N PRO A 148 10.32 -24.08 -21.15
CA PRO A 148 9.11 -24.29 -20.37
C PRO A 148 7.87 -23.81 -21.13
N GLN A 149 6.74 -24.47 -20.87
CA GLN A 149 5.46 -24.08 -21.45
C GLN A 149 4.83 -22.92 -20.67
N VAL A 150 4.63 -21.77 -21.33
CA VAL A 150 4.10 -20.55 -20.71
C VAL A 150 2.73 -20.11 -21.25
N LYS A 151 2.13 -20.88 -22.16
CA LYS A 151 0.77 -20.61 -22.69
C LYS A 151 -0.26 -20.59 -21.55
N GLY A 152 -1.10 -19.56 -21.51
CA GLY A 152 -2.14 -19.34 -20.51
C GLY A 152 -1.69 -18.57 -19.27
N LEU A 153 -0.39 -18.36 -19.08
CA LEU A 153 0.15 -17.54 -18.00
C LEU A 153 -0.04 -16.05 -18.28
N GLY A 154 -0.06 -15.25 -17.20
CA GLY A 154 0.07 -13.80 -17.32
C GLY A 154 1.48 -13.44 -17.77
N ILE A 155 1.64 -12.30 -18.46
CA ILE A 155 2.94 -11.90 -19.00
C ILE A 155 4.03 -11.80 -17.93
N ARG A 156 3.69 -11.39 -16.71
CA ARG A 156 4.67 -11.28 -15.60
C ARG A 156 5.22 -12.64 -15.20
N ASP A 157 4.34 -13.62 -15.06
CA ASP A 157 4.73 -14.98 -14.65
C ASP A 157 5.52 -15.67 -15.77
N ALA A 158 5.08 -15.49 -17.03
CA ALA A 158 5.77 -16.02 -18.19
C ALA A 158 7.18 -15.42 -18.35
N LEU A 159 7.33 -14.12 -18.12
CA LEU A 159 8.62 -13.43 -18.17
C LEU A 159 9.54 -13.93 -17.05
N TYR A 160 9.03 -14.04 -15.82
CA TYR A 160 9.79 -14.53 -14.67
C TYR A 160 10.39 -15.91 -14.93
N ILE A 161 9.58 -16.86 -15.42
CA ILE A 161 10.02 -18.24 -15.67
C ILE A 161 11.11 -18.28 -16.76
N LEU A 162 10.89 -17.58 -17.88
CA LEU A 162 11.80 -17.63 -19.03
C LEU A 162 13.10 -16.86 -18.80
N GLU A 163 13.04 -15.68 -18.19
CA GLU A 163 14.24 -14.86 -17.92
C GLU A 163 15.13 -15.50 -16.85
N ASN A 164 14.56 -16.12 -15.81
CA ASN A 164 15.36 -16.85 -14.82
C ASN A 164 16.12 -18.04 -15.42
N GLN A 165 15.57 -18.67 -16.48
CA GLN A 165 16.28 -19.72 -17.21
C GLN A 165 17.28 -19.17 -18.24
N GLY A 166 17.35 -17.85 -18.40
CA GLY A 166 18.31 -17.13 -19.23
C GLY A 166 17.87 -16.92 -20.68
N TYR A 167 16.59 -17.10 -21.00
CA TYR A 167 16.03 -16.74 -22.30
C TYR A 167 15.75 -15.24 -22.38
N LYS A 168 15.97 -14.64 -23.56
CA LYS A 168 15.50 -13.27 -23.82
C LYS A 168 14.09 -13.34 -24.36
N VAL A 169 13.17 -12.52 -23.85
CA VAL A 169 11.76 -12.57 -24.25
C VAL A 169 11.35 -11.27 -24.93
N ARG A 170 10.65 -11.40 -26.07
CA ARG A 170 9.93 -10.32 -26.75
C ARG A 170 8.46 -10.70 -26.81
N PHE A 171 7.58 -9.73 -26.62
CA PHE A 171 6.15 -9.99 -26.64
C PHE A 171 5.35 -8.90 -27.33
N SER A 172 4.17 -9.25 -27.81
CA SER A 172 3.22 -8.34 -28.43
C SER A 172 1.80 -8.58 -27.92
N GLY A 173 1.08 -7.50 -27.60
CA GLY A 173 -0.28 -7.53 -27.04
C GLY A 173 -0.34 -7.25 -25.53
N LYS A 174 -1.52 -7.47 -24.93
CA LYS A 174 -1.78 -7.26 -23.49
C LYS A 174 -2.66 -8.41 -22.98
N GLY A 175 -2.31 -9.02 -21.85
CA GLY A 175 -3.15 -10.05 -21.21
C GLY A 175 -2.43 -11.36 -20.96
N LYS A 176 -3.00 -12.47 -21.44
CA LYS A 176 -2.45 -13.83 -21.26
C LYS A 176 -1.70 -14.30 -22.50
N VAL A 177 -0.66 -15.10 -22.30
CA VAL A 177 0.13 -15.68 -23.40
C VAL A 177 -0.72 -16.70 -24.16
N THR A 178 -0.96 -16.48 -25.46
CA THR A 178 -1.68 -17.42 -26.31
C THR A 178 -0.74 -18.33 -27.09
N SER A 179 0.41 -17.79 -27.50
CA SER A 179 1.40 -18.55 -28.27
C SER A 179 2.83 -18.18 -27.88
N GLN A 180 3.71 -19.15 -28.11
CA GLN A 180 5.16 -19.04 -27.94
C GLN A 180 5.83 -19.59 -29.20
N SER A 181 6.95 -18.99 -29.61
CA SER A 181 7.64 -19.31 -30.87
C SER A 181 8.30 -20.70 -30.90
N TYR A 182 8.71 -21.24 -29.76
CA TYR A 182 9.32 -22.58 -29.67
C TYR A 182 8.41 -23.55 -28.93
N THR A 183 8.37 -24.80 -29.38
CA THR A 183 7.69 -25.87 -28.66
C THR A 183 8.41 -26.15 -27.33
N PRO A 184 7.67 -26.33 -26.22
CA PRO A 184 8.25 -26.78 -24.97
C PRO A 184 9.02 -28.09 -25.18
N GLY A 185 10.19 -28.25 -24.55
CA GLY A 185 11.00 -29.48 -24.71
C GLY A 185 12.15 -29.44 -25.72
N ASN A 186 12.25 -28.42 -26.58
CA ASN A 186 13.39 -28.33 -27.50
C ASN A 186 14.64 -27.82 -26.76
N ASN A 187 15.74 -28.57 -26.82
CA ASN A 187 17.03 -28.12 -26.35
C ASN A 187 17.61 -27.13 -27.38
N LEU A 188 17.81 -25.87 -26.99
CA LEU A 188 18.50 -24.88 -27.81
C LEU A 188 19.89 -24.68 -27.19
N ASP A 189 20.94 -25.18 -27.86
CA ASP A 189 22.34 -25.04 -27.45
C ASP A 189 22.78 -23.56 -27.26
N ASN A 190 22.00 -22.61 -27.77
CA ASN A 190 22.14 -21.19 -27.50
C ASN A 190 20.84 -20.62 -26.93
N LYS A 191 20.90 -20.09 -25.70
CA LYS A 191 19.79 -19.40 -25.02
C LYS A 191 19.25 -18.25 -25.88
N GLY A 192 18.20 -18.56 -26.65
CA GLY A 192 17.71 -17.73 -27.74
C GLY A 192 16.69 -16.67 -27.32
N LEU A 193 16.20 -15.96 -28.33
CA LEU A 193 15.12 -14.98 -28.22
C LEU A 193 13.76 -15.68 -28.43
N ILE A 194 12.89 -15.64 -27.42
CA ILE A 194 11.54 -16.21 -27.45
C ILE A 194 10.52 -15.11 -27.75
N TYR A 195 9.65 -15.34 -28.73
CA TYR A 195 8.54 -14.44 -29.04
C TYR A 195 7.23 -14.96 -28.45
N LEU A 196 6.53 -14.10 -27.71
CA LEU A 196 5.22 -14.38 -27.12
C LEU A 196 4.12 -13.50 -27.74
N GLN A 197 3.00 -14.09 -28.11
CA GLN A 197 1.79 -13.34 -28.46
C GLN A 197 0.82 -13.36 -27.28
N LEU A 198 0.23 -12.20 -26.97
CA LEU A 198 -0.77 -12.04 -25.91
C LEU A 198 -2.14 -11.70 -26.50
N SER A 199 -3.20 -12.23 -25.91
CA SER A 199 -4.58 -11.84 -26.25
C SER A 199 -5.17 -10.88 -25.22
N ASP A 200 -5.96 -9.93 -25.73
CA ASP A 200 -6.76 -9.02 -24.92
C ASP A 200 -7.83 -9.78 -24.11
N TYR A 201 -8.14 -9.25 -22.93
CA TYR A 201 -8.97 -9.87 -21.89
C TYR A 201 -10.42 -10.22 -22.30
N HIS A 202 -10.85 -9.92 -23.54
CA HIS A 202 -12.22 -10.10 -24.02
C HIS A 202 -12.43 -11.22 -25.04
N GLU A 203 -11.38 -11.86 -25.58
CA GLU A 203 -11.56 -12.90 -26.59
C GLU A 203 -11.74 -14.31 -26.00
N ILE A 204 -11.23 -14.56 -24.79
CA ILE A 204 -11.26 -15.90 -24.18
C ILE A 204 -12.69 -16.36 -23.88
N THR A 205 -13.65 -15.44 -23.69
CA THR A 205 -15.04 -15.78 -23.35
C THR A 205 -15.87 -16.23 -24.56
N ARG A 206 -15.44 -16.00 -25.80
CA ARG A 206 -16.22 -16.39 -27.00
C ARG A 206 -15.87 -17.76 -27.54
N ASP A 207 -14.62 -18.21 -27.41
CA ASP A 207 -14.20 -19.50 -27.96
C ASP A 207 -14.54 -20.70 -27.06
N THR A 208 -14.62 -20.50 -25.73
CA THR A 208 -15.15 -21.52 -24.81
C THR A 208 -16.65 -21.74 -24.97
N LEU A 209 -17.41 -20.75 -25.42
CA LEU A 209 -18.84 -20.90 -25.69
C LEU A 209 -19.13 -21.62 -27.02
N LYS A 210 -18.24 -21.50 -28.03
CA LYS A 210 -18.45 -22.15 -29.34
C LYS A 210 -18.12 -23.65 -29.38
N GLN A 211 -17.29 -24.15 -28.46
CA GLN A 211 -16.98 -25.59 -28.40
C GLN A 211 -18.03 -26.42 -27.65
N GLN A 212 -18.95 -25.78 -26.91
CA GLN A 212 -19.99 -26.47 -26.16
C GLN A 212 -21.25 -26.73 -27.02
N ASP A 213 -21.49 -25.89 -28.04
CA ASP A 213 -22.65 -26.02 -28.95
C ASP A 213 -22.46 -27.07 -30.07
N SER A 214 -21.23 -27.54 -30.35
CA SER A 214 -21.00 -28.54 -31.41
C SER A 214 -21.21 -30.00 -30.99
N THR A 215 -21.51 -30.26 -29.72
CA THR A 215 -21.74 -31.62 -29.18
C THR A 215 -23.20 -31.96 -28.93
N ASP A 216 -24.14 -31.03 -29.11
CA ASP A 216 -25.55 -31.20 -28.73
C ASP A 216 -26.54 -31.18 -29.92
N THR A 217 -26.14 -31.69 -31.08
CA THR A 217 -27.03 -31.82 -32.27
C THR A 217 -27.12 -33.23 -32.87
N ARG A 218 -26.85 -34.27 -32.07
CA ARG A 218 -27.19 -35.65 -32.45
C ARG A 218 -28.00 -36.34 -31.35
N ARG A 219 -29.30 -36.10 -31.34
CA ARG A 219 -30.34 -37.06 -30.94
C ARG A 219 -31.70 -36.65 -31.49
#